data_AF-A0A3C1PZK7-F1
#
_entry.id   AF-A0A3C1PZK7-F1
#
_cell.length_a   1.000
_cell.length_b   1.000
_cell.length_c   1.000
_cell.angle_alpha   90.00
_cell.angle_beta   90.00
_cell.angle_gamma   90.00
#
_symmetry.space_group_name_H-M   'P 1'
#
loop_
_entity.id
_entity.type
_entity.pdbx_description
1 polymer ?
#
loop_
_entity_poly.entity_id
_entity_poly.type
_entity_poly.pdbx_seq_one_letter_code
_entity_poly.pdbx_strand_id
1 'polypeptide(L)'
;LEMAMIVTVPAAIALMVIPQEIISVIFERGTFTSSDSFQTGRALGAFAIGLPGYVLIKVLQPGYFARENTKSPMWMAGISVIVNIVFSLLLFPFFGHVGIAIATSIAAWVNVVLLWIGLRGFVVLKAENWRRLRGMVIASLVMALGLLGAKALMAGWIDAGPWAKAISTAILVGFGATIYGVGVLSLRVTSFSELRSAFRK
;
A
#
# COMPACT_ATOMS: atom_id res chain seq x y z
N LEU A 1 14.30 -3.26 3.76
CA LEU A 1 13.67 -2.47 2.67
C LEU A 1 12.95 -3.38 1.68
N GLU A 2 13.65 -4.29 1.00
CA GLU A 2 13.02 -5.19 0.01
C GLU A 2 11.90 -6.06 0.57
N MET A 3 12.14 -6.73 1.70
CA MET A 3 11.14 -7.58 2.36
C MET A 3 9.92 -6.80 2.85
N ALA A 4 10.05 -5.49 3.07
CA ALA A 4 8.88 -4.65 3.37
C ALA A 4 8.11 -4.34 2.08
N MET A 5 8.83 -3.91 1.03
CA MET A 5 8.23 -3.52 -0.25
C MET A 5 7.57 -4.68 -0.98
N ILE A 6 8.09 -5.91 -0.85
CA ILE A 6 7.51 -7.10 -1.47
C ILE A 6 6.09 -7.40 -0.98
N VAL A 7 5.73 -6.96 0.23
CA VAL A 7 4.39 -7.13 0.79
C VAL A 7 3.56 -5.87 0.62
N THR A 8 4.16 -4.69 0.84
CA THR A 8 3.41 -3.44 0.90
C THR A 8 3.02 -2.89 -0.47
N VAL A 9 3.86 -3.06 -1.49
CA VAL A 9 3.58 -2.60 -2.85
C VAL A 9 2.38 -3.33 -3.47
N PRO A 10 2.32 -4.68 -3.50
CA PRO A 10 1.13 -5.36 -4.02
C PRO A 10 -0.09 -5.10 -3.14
N ALA A 11 0.04 -5.08 -1.81
CA ALA A 11 -1.08 -4.78 -0.93
C ALA A 11 -1.67 -3.39 -1.21
N ALA A 12 -0.82 -2.37 -1.36
CA ALA A 12 -1.25 -1.01 -1.72
C ALA A 12 -2.00 -1.01 -3.05
N ILE A 13 -1.46 -1.67 -4.07
CA ILE A 13 -2.08 -1.73 -5.40
C ILE A 13 -3.41 -2.49 -5.37
N ALA A 14 -3.49 -3.63 -4.68
CA ALA A 14 -4.75 -4.36 -4.51
C ALA A 14 -5.80 -3.48 -3.82
N LEU A 15 -5.43 -2.78 -2.74
CA LEU A 15 -6.31 -1.86 -2.02
C LEU A 15 -6.74 -0.66 -2.88
N MET A 16 -5.95 -0.24 -3.86
CA MET A 16 -6.34 0.80 -4.83
C MET A 16 -7.28 0.31 -5.91
N VAL A 17 -7.19 -0.98 -6.30
CA VAL A 17 -7.96 -1.55 -7.42
C VAL A 17 -9.33 -2.07 -6.97
N ILE A 18 -9.39 -2.71 -5.79
CA ILE A 18 -10.62 -3.27 -5.22
C ILE A 18 -11.02 -2.66 -3.84
N PRO A 19 -10.94 -1.33 -3.63
CA PRO A 19 -11.21 -0.74 -2.33
C PRO A 19 -12.67 -0.91 -1.88
N GLN A 20 -13.62 -0.72 -2.80
CA GLN A 20 -15.04 -0.76 -2.49
C GLN A 20 -15.48 -2.18 -2.13
N GLU A 21 -14.93 -3.20 -2.80
CA GLU A 21 -15.22 -4.62 -2.55
C GLU A 21 -14.74 -5.05 -1.16
N ILE A 22 -13.63 -4.49 -0.70
CA ILE A 22 -13.11 -4.74 0.65
C ILE A 22 -13.97 -4.04 1.69
N ILE A 23 -14.29 -2.76 1.48
CA ILE A 23 -15.12 -1.99 2.41
C ILE A 23 -16.53 -2.57 2.50
N SER A 24 -17.14 -2.97 1.38
CA SER A 24 -18.51 -3.46 1.36
C SER A 24 -18.67 -4.75 2.17
N VAL A 25 -17.71 -5.66 2.09
CA VAL A 25 -17.72 -6.92 2.85
C VAL A 25 -17.58 -6.67 4.36
N ILE A 26 -16.81 -5.65 4.76
CA ILE A 26 -16.52 -5.36 6.17
C ILE A 26 -17.60 -4.48 6.81
N PHE A 27 -18.15 -3.52 6.07
CA PHE A 27 -18.97 -2.45 6.65
C PHE A 27 -20.39 -2.37 6.10
N GLU A 28 -20.69 -2.83 4.87
CA GLU A 28 -22.01 -2.66 4.23
C GLU A 28 -23.07 -3.61 4.82
N ARG A 29 -23.57 -3.23 5.99
CA ARG A 29 -24.62 -3.90 6.76
C ARG A 29 -25.47 -2.86 7.49
N GLY A 30 -26.76 -3.14 7.64
CA GLY A 30 -27.69 -2.29 8.38
C GLY A 30 -27.81 -0.91 7.74
N THR A 31 -27.40 0.13 8.46
CA THR A 31 -27.48 1.53 8.00
C THR A 31 -26.35 1.95 7.07
N PHE A 32 -25.27 1.16 6.97
CA PHE A 32 -24.15 1.47 6.09
C PHE A 32 -24.48 1.04 4.66
N THR A 33 -24.67 2.03 3.80
CA THR A 33 -25.15 1.84 2.43
C THR A 33 -24.01 1.60 1.44
N SER A 34 -24.34 1.17 0.23
CA SER A 34 -23.36 1.05 -0.86
C SER A 34 -22.71 2.41 -1.24
N SER A 35 -23.44 3.51 -1.05
CA SER A 35 -22.88 4.87 -1.22
C SER A 35 -21.81 5.17 -0.17
N ASP A 36 -22.03 4.75 1.07
CA ASP A 36 -21.02 4.90 2.13
C ASP A 36 -19.79 4.03 1.83
N SER A 37 -20.00 2.79 1.35
CA SER A 37 -18.93 1.90 0.90
C SER A 37 -18.09 2.54 -0.21
N PHE A 38 -18.74 3.19 -1.18
CA PHE A 38 -18.04 3.87 -2.26
C PHE A 38 -17.19 5.04 -1.74
N GLN A 39 -17.75 5.89 -0.88
CA GLN A 39 -17.04 7.05 -0.33
C GLN A 39 -15.87 6.63 0.57
N THR A 40 -16.08 5.68 1.47
CA THR A 40 -15.00 5.10 2.30
C THR A 40 -13.97 4.37 1.44
N GLY A 41 -14.39 3.67 0.39
CA GLY A 41 -13.49 3.02 -0.56
C GLY A 41 -12.55 4.00 -1.25
N ARG A 42 -13.03 5.19 -1.64
CA ARG A 42 -12.16 6.25 -2.21
C ARG A 42 -11.11 6.73 -1.22
N ALA A 43 -11.48 6.90 0.06
CA ALA A 43 -10.53 7.25 1.12
C ALA A 43 -9.51 6.12 1.34
N LEU A 44 -9.95 4.86 1.35
CA LEU A 44 -9.05 3.70 1.46
C LEU A 44 -8.03 3.66 0.33
N GLY A 45 -8.47 3.85 -0.92
CA GLY A 45 -7.58 3.90 -2.07
C GLY A 45 -6.55 5.02 -1.96
N ALA A 46 -6.95 6.20 -1.46
CA ALA A 46 -6.02 7.30 -1.20
C ALA A 46 -5.00 7.00 -0.09
N PHE A 47 -5.40 6.35 1.00
CA PHE A 47 -4.48 5.89 2.06
C PHE A 47 -3.56 4.76 1.59
N ALA A 48 -4.03 3.89 0.71
CA ALA A 48 -3.25 2.77 0.17
C ALA A 48 -1.99 3.26 -0.55
N ILE A 49 -2.03 4.42 -1.21
CA ILE A 49 -0.85 5.07 -1.81
C ILE A 49 0.26 5.31 -0.78
N GLY A 50 -0.11 5.66 0.46
CA GLY A 50 0.81 5.92 1.56
C GLY A 50 1.32 4.66 2.25
N LEU A 51 0.67 3.50 2.05
CA LEU A 51 0.98 2.25 2.75
C LEU A 51 2.45 1.82 2.64
N PRO A 52 3.09 1.81 1.45
CA PRO A 52 4.52 1.48 1.35
C PRO A 52 5.38 2.51 2.08
N GLY A 53 4.97 3.79 2.04
CA GLY A 53 5.64 4.87 2.73
C GLY A 53 5.67 4.69 4.25
N TYR A 54 4.53 4.36 4.87
CA TYR A 54 4.45 4.12 6.32
C TYR A 54 5.35 2.98 6.78
N VAL A 55 5.44 1.90 6.01
CA VAL A 55 6.32 0.79 6.35
C VAL A 55 7.79 1.18 6.13
N LEU A 56 8.11 1.93 5.09
CA LEU A 56 9.46 2.46 4.87
C LEU A 56 9.92 3.35 6.02
N ILE A 57 9.07 4.22 6.56
CA ILE A 57 9.38 5.03 7.76
C ILE A 57 9.83 4.13 8.91
N LYS A 58 9.05 3.07 9.22
CA LYS A 58 9.37 2.11 10.29
C LYS A 58 10.66 1.32 10.03
N VAL A 59 11.01 1.09 8.76
CA VAL A 59 12.25 0.40 8.37
C VAL A 59 13.47 1.33 8.44
N LEU A 60 13.30 2.63 8.17
CA LEU A 60 14.39 3.60 8.16
C LEU A 60 14.71 4.16 9.56
N GLN A 61 13.71 4.30 10.43
CA GLN A 61 13.87 4.84 11.79
C GLN A 61 14.94 4.12 12.64
N PRO A 62 15.01 2.77 12.67
CA PRO A 62 16.08 2.06 13.40
C PRO A 62 17.49 2.44 12.95
N GLY A 63 17.69 2.85 11.69
CA GLY A 63 18.98 3.31 11.18
C GLY A 63 19.46 4.60 11.83
N TYR A 64 18.55 5.42 12.35
CA TYR A 64 18.87 6.62 13.13
C TYR A 64 19.12 6.29 14.60
N PHE A 65 18.31 5.40 15.18
CA PHE A 65 18.45 5.00 16.59
C PHE A 65 19.73 4.23 16.86
N ALA A 66 20.15 3.37 15.93
CA ALA A 66 21.45 2.68 16.00
C ALA A 66 22.65 3.64 15.98
N ARG A 67 22.43 4.91 15.63
CA ARG A 67 23.44 5.97 15.58
C ARG A 67 23.25 7.01 16.68
N GLU A 68 22.46 6.67 17.71
CA GLU A 68 22.10 7.54 18.83
C GLU A 68 21.44 8.87 18.40
N ASN A 69 20.95 8.94 17.16
CA ASN A 69 20.32 10.13 16.62
C ASN A 69 18.80 10.00 16.67
N THR A 70 18.20 10.35 17.81
CA THR A 70 16.74 10.38 17.97
C THR A 70 16.12 11.72 17.54
N LYS A 71 16.92 12.78 17.46
CA LYS A 71 16.46 14.15 17.16
C LYS A 71 16.10 14.33 15.69
N SER A 72 16.91 13.81 14.76
CA SER A 72 16.63 13.99 13.32
C SER A 72 15.29 13.36 12.88
N PRO A 73 14.96 12.11 13.25
CA PRO A 73 13.64 11.54 12.93
C PRO A 73 12.47 12.35 13.50
N MET A 74 12.62 12.93 14.69
CA MET A 74 11.60 13.76 15.31
C MET A 74 11.31 15.02 14.49
N TRP A 75 12.36 15.75 14.08
CA TRP A 75 12.20 16.95 13.25
C TRP A 75 11.62 16.63 11.86
N MET A 76 12.05 15.53 11.23
CA MET A 76 11.50 15.08 9.94
C MET A 76 10.03 14.69 10.04
N ALA A 77 9.62 14.04 11.15
CA ALA A 77 8.22 13.78 11.45
C ALA A 77 7.43 15.10 11.64
N GLY A 78 8.00 16.09 12.33
CA GLY A 78 7.41 17.42 12.46
C GLY A 78 7.18 18.11 11.11
N ILE A 79 8.16 18.08 10.21
CA ILE A 79 8.00 18.59 8.83
C ILE A 79 6.86 17.86 8.12
N SER A 80 6.78 16.54 8.28
CA SER A 80 5.73 15.73 7.65
C SER A 80 4.33 16.08 8.17
N VAL A 81 4.19 16.39 9.45
CA VAL A 81 2.92 16.89 10.03
C VAL A 81 2.55 18.24 9.43
N ILE A 82 3.50 19.17 9.28
CA ILE A 82 3.25 20.47 8.64
C ILE A 82 2.80 20.27 7.19
N VAL A 83 3.49 19.42 6.42
CA VAL A 83 3.09 19.07 5.06
C VAL A 83 1.68 18.48 5.03
N ASN A 84 1.36 17.56 5.95
CA ASN A 84 0.03 16.98 6.04
C ASN A 84 -1.05 18.04 6.27
N ILE A 85 -0.83 18.96 7.21
CA ILE A 85 -1.79 20.04 7.52
C ILE A 85 -1.97 20.95 6.29
N VAL A 86 -0.87 21.41 5.69
CA VAL A 86 -0.91 22.28 4.51
C VAL A 86 -1.67 21.61 3.35
N PHE A 87 -1.29 20.38 2.99
CA PHE A 87 -1.97 19.66 1.91
C PHE A 87 -3.41 19.30 2.26
N SER A 88 -3.72 19.00 3.52
CA SER A 88 -5.10 18.71 3.94
C SER A 88 -5.98 19.93 3.75
N LEU A 89 -5.52 21.11 4.18
CA LEU A 89 -6.25 22.37 3.99
C LEU A 89 -6.38 22.76 2.51
N LEU A 90 -5.36 22.51 1.70
CA LEU A 90 -5.40 22.78 0.26
C LEU A 90 -6.30 21.82 -0.51
N LEU A 91 -6.30 20.53 -0.18
CA LEU A 91 -7.03 19.49 -0.92
C LEU A 91 -8.47 19.30 -0.45
N PHE A 92 -8.79 19.64 0.80
CA PHE A 92 -10.13 19.45 1.35
C PHE A 92 -11.24 20.15 0.54
N PRO A 93 -11.10 21.39 0.07
CA PRO A 93 -12.14 22.05 -0.74
C PRO A 93 -12.45 21.32 -2.06
N PHE A 94 -11.47 20.62 -2.64
CA PHE A 94 -11.60 19.97 -3.94
C PHE A 94 -12.00 18.49 -3.84
N PHE A 95 -11.50 17.78 -2.83
CA PHE A 95 -11.64 16.32 -2.69
C PHE A 95 -12.34 15.89 -1.39
N GLY A 96 -12.75 16.84 -0.55
CA GLY A 96 -13.35 16.57 0.76
C GLY A 96 -12.47 15.67 1.63
N HIS A 97 -13.09 14.69 2.27
CA HIS A 97 -12.41 13.69 3.10
C HIS A 97 -11.31 12.88 2.35
N VAL A 98 -11.42 12.67 1.03
CA VAL A 98 -10.39 11.98 0.24
C VAL A 98 -9.14 12.84 0.13
N GLY A 99 -9.30 14.17 0.11
CA GLY A 99 -8.18 15.11 0.10
C GLY A 99 -7.30 14.98 1.33
N ILE A 100 -7.90 14.76 2.51
CA ILE A 100 -7.16 14.51 3.76
C ILE A 100 -6.38 13.19 3.66
N ALA A 101 -6.99 12.14 3.14
CA ALA A 101 -6.32 10.85 2.94
C ALA A 101 -5.11 10.98 2.00
N ILE A 102 -5.27 11.69 0.87
CA ILE A 102 -4.18 11.99 -0.08
C ILE A 102 -3.07 12.80 0.63
N ALA A 103 -3.42 13.86 1.35
CA ALA A 103 -2.45 14.67 2.09
C ALA A 103 -1.65 13.85 3.10
N THR A 104 -2.27 12.85 3.73
CA THR A 104 -1.62 11.96 4.69
C THR A 104 -0.64 11.01 4.01
N SER A 105 -1.02 10.47 2.84
CA SER A 105 -0.12 9.68 2.00
C SER A 105 1.06 10.50 1.48
N ILE A 106 0.84 11.75 1.04
CA ILE A 106 1.91 12.66 0.60
C ILE A 106 2.89 12.92 1.75
N ALA A 107 2.39 13.26 2.94
CA ALA A 107 3.21 13.49 4.11
C ALA A 107 4.06 12.28 4.50
N ALA A 108 3.51 11.06 4.38
CA ALA A 108 4.27 9.84 4.61
C ALA A 108 5.45 9.70 3.63
N TRP A 109 5.22 9.96 2.33
CA TRP A 109 6.28 9.91 1.32
C TRP A 109 7.33 11.01 1.52
N VAL A 110 6.92 12.21 1.91
CA VAL A 110 7.88 13.27 2.29
C VAL A 110 8.75 12.82 3.44
N ASN A 111 8.18 12.21 4.48
CA ASN A 111 8.95 11.67 5.61
C ASN A 111 9.97 10.63 5.14
N VAL A 112 9.55 9.69 4.29
CA VAL A 112 10.44 8.69 3.69
C VAL A 112 11.60 9.35 2.95
N VAL A 113 11.33 10.36 2.13
CA VAL A 113 12.37 11.07 1.38
C VAL A 113 13.36 11.77 2.32
N LEU A 114 12.88 12.45 3.35
CA LEU A 114 13.73 13.11 4.35
C LEU A 114 14.60 12.10 5.11
N LEU A 115 14.00 11.02 5.60
CA LEU A 115 14.71 9.93 6.28
C LEU A 115 15.74 9.28 5.36
N TRP A 116 15.40 9.07 4.09
CA TRP A 116 16.28 8.50 3.09
C TRP A 116 17.50 9.39 2.83
N ILE A 117 17.28 10.69 2.63
CA ILE A 117 18.35 11.67 2.39
C ILE A 117 19.29 11.72 3.59
N GLY A 118 18.78 11.78 4.82
CA GLY A 118 19.63 11.80 6.02
C GLY A 118 20.40 10.50 6.29
N LEU A 119 20.02 9.39 5.65
CA LEU A 119 20.74 8.11 5.66
C LEU A 119 21.57 7.85 4.41
N ARG A 120 21.60 8.78 3.43
CA ARG A 120 22.44 8.64 2.24
C ARG A 120 23.90 8.47 2.66
N GLY A 121 24.55 7.44 2.12
CA GLY A 121 25.91 7.03 2.47
C GLY A 121 25.98 5.84 3.42
N PHE A 122 24.93 5.57 4.19
CA PHE A 122 24.84 4.40 5.09
C PHE A 122 23.94 3.29 4.53
N VAL A 123 22.90 3.69 3.80
CA VAL A 123 22.05 2.76 3.04
C VAL A 123 22.52 2.75 1.59
N VAL A 124 23.26 1.71 1.22
CA VAL A 124 23.71 1.50 -0.17
C VAL A 124 22.72 0.54 -0.84
N LEU A 125 21.96 1.05 -1.81
CA LEU A 125 21.19 0.19 -2.70
C LEU A 125 22.11 -0.33 -3.79
N LYS A 126 22.31 -1.65 -3.82
CA LYS A 126 23.02 -2.31 -4.92
C LYS A 126 22.12 -2.36 -6.15
N ALA A 127 22.71 -2.52 -7.34
CA ALA A 127 21.98 -2.64 -8.60
C ALA A 127 20.94 -3.79 -8.57
N GLU A 128 21.23 -4.85 -7.83
CA GLU A 128 20.31 -5.96 -7.61
C GLU A 128 19.02 -5.52 -6.89
N ASN A 129 19.12 -4.63 -5.90
CA ASN A 129 17.95 -4.12 -5.18
C ASN A 129 17.01 -3.35 -6.12
N TRP A 130 17.58 -2.60 -7.06
CA TRP A 130 16.81 -1.85 -8.05
C TRP A 130 16.10 -2.77 -9.05
N ARG A 131 16.77 -3.85 -9.48
CA ARG A 131 16.16 -4.90 -10.31
C ARG A 131 14.99 -5.57 -9.60
N ARG A 132 15.17 -5.94 -8.33
CA ARG A 132 14.12 -6.55 -7.49
C ARG A 132 12.92 -5.60 -7.34
N LEU A 133 13.16 -4.33 -7.02
CA LEU A 133 12.10 -3.33 -6.89
C LEU A 133 11.29 -3.15 -8.19
N ARG A 134 11.97 -3.06 -9.35
CA ARG A 134 11.31 -3.00 -10.66
C ARG A 134 10.46 -4.24 -10.91
N GLY A 135 10.99 -5.43 -10.60
CA GLY A 135 10.24 -6.69 -10.71
C GLY A 135 8.99 -6.71 -9.83
N MET A 136 9.06 -6.22 -8.58
CA MET A 136 7.91 -6.10 -7.68
C MET A 136 6.83 -5.18 -8.27
N VAL A 137 7.22 -4.03 -8.81
CA VAL A 137 6.29 -3.08 -9.45
C VAL A 137 5.63 -3.72 -10.66
N ILE A 138 6.40 -4.38 -11.54
CA ILE A 138 5.86 -5.07 -12.72
C ILE A 138 4.87 -6.17 -12.30
N ALA A 139 5.25 -7.04 -11.37
CA ALA A 139 4.36 -8.10 -10.87
C ALA A 139 3.07 -7.53 -10.26
N SER A 140 3.17 -6.42 -9.53
CA SER A 140 2.00 -5.76 -8.93
C SER A 140 1.10 -5.09 -9.97
N LEU A 141 1.66 -4.54 -11.05
CA LEU A 141 0.89 -4.00 -12.17
C LEU A 141 0.17 -5.11 -12.94
N VAL A 142 0.83 -6.26 -13.18
CA VAL A 142 0.19 -7.43 -13.78
C VAL A 142 -0.96 -7.93 -12.89
N MET A 143 -0.75 -7.98 -11.57
CA MET A 143 -1.80 -8.28 -10.61
C MET A 143 -2.95 -7.27 -10.69
N ALA A 144 -2.67 -5.97 -10.78
CA ALA A 144 -3.70 -4.93 -10.91
C ALA A 144 -4.57 -5.15 -12.15
N LEU A 145 -3.95 -5.42 -13.30
CA LEU A 145 -4.66 -5.70 -14.55
C LEU A 145 -5.51 -6.97 -14.44
N GLY A 146 -4.98 -8.03 -13.82
CA GLY A 146 -5.73 -9.26 -13.55
C GLY A 146 -6.94 -9.01 -12.65
N LEU A 147 -6.77 -8.24 -11.57
CA LEU A 147 -7.84 -7.88 -10.66
C LEU A 147 -8.93 -7.04 -11.34
N LEU A 148 -8.57 -6.08 -12.20
CA LEU A 148 -9.52 -5.30 -12.99
C LEU A 148 -10.34 -6.19 -13.93
N GLY A 149 -9.69 -7.12 -14.63
CA GLY A 149 -10.35 -8.09 -15.49
C GLY A 149 -11.29 -9.02 -14.72
N ALA A 150 -10.82 -9.59 -13.60
CA ALA A 150 -11.63 -10.47 -12.75
C ALA A 150 -12.83 -9.73 -12.15
N LYS A 151 -12.64 -8.49 -11.68
CA LYS A 151 -13.72 -7.63 -11.18
C LYS A 151 -14.77 -7.37 -12.25
N ALA A 152 -14.37 -7.08 -13.48
CA ALA A 152 -15.31 -6.86 -14.59
C ALA A 152 -16.14 -8.11 -14.90
N LEU A 153 -15.53 -9.30 -14.88
CA LEU A 153 -16.23 -10.57 -15.09
C LEU A 153 -17.19 -10.92 -13.94
N MET A 154 -16.86 -10.49 -12.72
CA MET A 154 -17.64 -10.78 -11.50
C MET A 154 -18.69 -9.73 -11.16
N ALA A 155 -18.83 -8.66 -11.95
CA ALA A 155 -19.74 -7.54 -11.65
C ALA A 155 -21.18 -8.00 -11.35
N GLY A 156 -21.70 -8.99 -12.09
CA GLY A 156 -23.05 -9.52 -11.87
C GLY A 156 -23.23 -10.39 -10.61
N TRP A 157 -22.13 -10.91 -10.04
CA TRP A 157 -22.15 -11.73 -8.82
C TRP A 157 -21.93 -10.91 -7.55
N ILE A 158 -21.28 -9.75 -7.67
CA ILE A 158 -20.96 -8.86 -6.54
C ILE A 158 -22.25 -8.28 -5.93
N ASP A 159 -23.33 -8.12 -6.69
CA ASP A 159 -24.58 -7.54 -6.18
C ASP A 159 -25.63 -8.57 -5.71
N ALA A 160 -25.32 -9.87 -5.79
CA ALA A 160 -26.28 -10.95 -5.52
C ALA A 160 -26.55 -11.22 -4.02
N GLY A 161 -25.88 -10.51 -3.11
CA GLY A 161 -26.11 -10.57 -1.66
C GLY A 161 -24.83 -10.56 -0.80
N PRO A 162 -24.94 -10.48 0.54
CA PRO A 162 -23.78 -10.32 1.44
C PRO A 162 -22.75 -11.46 1.36
N TRP A 163 -23.23 -12.70 1.24
CA TRP A 163 -22.36 -13.88 1.10
C TRP A 163 -21.69 -13.93 -0.28
N ALA A 164 -22.40 -13.53 -1.34
CA ALA A 164 -21.83 -13.45 -2.68
C ALA A 164 -20.74 -12.36 -2.76
N LYS A 165 -20.95 -11.20 -2.11
CA LYS A 165 -19.91 -10.17 -1.90
C LYS A 165 -18.68 -10.73 -1.19
N ALA A 166 -18.88 -11.42 -0.06
CA ALA A 166 -17.76 -11.98 0.70
C ALA A 166 -16.95 -13.00 -0.11
N ILE A 167 -17.63 -13.90 -0.82
CA ILE A 167 -16.99 -14.93 -1.65
C ILE A 167 -16.27 -14.31 -2.84
N SER A 168 -16.92 -13.39 -3.56
CA SER A 168 -16.29 -12.71 -4.71
C SER A 168 -15.06 -11.91 -4.31
N THR A 169 -15.12 -11.14 -3.22
CA THR A 169 -13.96 -10.42 -2.68
C THR A 169 -12.86 -11.39 -2.24
N ALA A 170 -13.20 -12.52 -1.59
CA ALA A 170 -12.22 -13.53 -1.21
C ALA A 170 -11.54 -14.17 -2.42
N ILE A 171 -12.29 -14.44 -3.50
CA ILE A 171 -11.73 -14.94 -4.75
C ILE A 171 -10.82 -13.89 -5.40
N LEU A 172 -11.21 -12.62 -5.42
CA LEU A 172 -10.38 -11.53 -5.95
C LEU A 172 -9.06 -11.43 -5.18
N VAL A 173 -9.10 -11.46 -3.84
CA VAL A 173 -7.91 -11.42 -2.99
C VAL A 173 -7.02 -12.64 -3.25
N GLY A 174 -7.60 -13.85 -3.29
CA GLY A 174 -6.86 -15.08 -3.57
C GLY A 174 -6.21 -15.05 -4.96
N PHE A 175 -6.96 -14.65 -5.98
CA PHE A 175 -6.49 -14.52 -7.35
C PHE A 175 -5.36 -13.50 -7.49
N GLY A 176 -5.51 -12.32 -6.88
CA GLY A 176 -4.46 -11.30 -6.85
C GLY A 176 -3.19 -11.82 -6.17
N ALA A 177 -3.33 -12.47 -5.01
CA ALA A 177 -2.21 -13.08 -4.30
C ALA A 177 -1.51 -14.16 -5.15
N THR A 178 -2.25 -14.97 -5.89
CA THR A 178 -1.69 -15.96 -6.82
C THR A 178 -0.95 -15.31 -7.98
N ILE A 179 -1.52 -14.30 -8.65
CA ILE A 179 -0.85 -13.60 -9.76
C ILE A 179 0.45 -12.98 -9.28
N TYR A 180 0.41 -12.25 -8.16
CA TYR A 180 1.59 -11.61 -7.61
C TYR A 180 2.64 -12.64 -7.18
N GLY A 181 2.23 -13.71 -6.48
CA GLY A 181 3.11 -14.79 -6.05
C GLY A 181 3.83 -15.45 -7.23
N VAL A 182 3.10 -15.79 -8.30
CA VAL A 182 3.69 -16.33 -9.53
C VAL A 182 4.61 -15.29 -10.18
N GLY A 183 4.18 -14.04 -10.30
CA GLY A 183 4.97 -12.97 -10.92
C GLY A 183 6.32 -12.74 -10.23
N VAL A 184 6.34 -12.71 -8.90
CA VAL A 184 7.57 -12.56 -8.09
C VAL A 184 8.52 -13.75 -8.29
N LEU A 185 7.99 -14.98 -8.35
CA LEU A 185 8.79 -16.19 -8.57
C LEU A 185 9.34 -16.25 -10.00
N SER A 186 8.51 -15.96 -11.00
CA SER A 186 8.91 -15.94 -12.41
C SER A 186 9.96 -14.87 -12.72
N LEU A 187 9.82 -13.68 -12.11
CA LEU A 187 10.78 -12.58 -12.26
C LEU A 187 12.03 -12.75 -11.37
N ARG A 188 12.15 -13.85 -10.62
CA ARG A 188 13.25 -14.16 -9.68
C ARG A 188 13.53 -13.00 -8.72
N VAL A 189 12.47 -12.30 -8.29
CA VAL A 189 12.57 -11.18 -7.35
C VAL A 189 12.97 -11.67 -5.96
N THR A 190 12.57 -12.90 -5.60
CA THR A 190 12.91 -13.54 -4.32
C THR A 190 12.96 -15.07 -4.48
N SER A 191 13.88 -15.74 -3.78
CA SER A 191 13.97 -17.20 -3.74
C SER A 191 13.00 -17.77 -2.69
N PHE A 192 12.45 -18.96 -2.94
CA PHE A 192 11.60 -19.70 -1.98
C PHE A 192 12.31 -19.93 -0.62
N SER A 193 13.65 -20.01 -0.63
CA SER A 193 14.46 -20.12 0.59
C SER A 193 14.53 -18.83 1.42
N GLU A 194 14.52 -17.65 0.77
CA GLU A 194 14.52 -16.35 1.44
C GLU A 194 13.16 -16.05 2.07
N LEU A 195 12.06 -16.39 1.37
CA LEU A 195 10.70 -16.29 1.91
C LEU A 195 10.50 -17.20 3.13
N ARG A 196 10.92 -18.47 3.04
CA ARG A 196 10.79 -19.42 4.16
C ARG A 196 11.64 -19.06 5.38
N SER A 197 12.80 -18.42 5.18
CA SER A 197 13.65 -17.97 6.29
C SER A 197 13.15 -16.68 6.96
N ALA A 198 12.46 -15.80 6.23
CA ALA A 198 11.85 -14.60 6.79
C ALA A 198 10.68 -14.89 7.74
N PHE A 199 9.89 -15.93 7.47
CA PHE A 199 8.76 -16.36 8.32
C PHE A 199 9.16 -17.29 9.49
N ARG A 200 10.44 -17.66 9.60
CA ARG A 200 10.94 -18.60 10.62
C ARG A 200 11.67 -17.93 11.79
N LYS A 201 11.61 -16.60 11.89
CA LYS A 201 12.12 -15.79 13.02
C LYS A 201 10.95 -15.21 13.79
#